data_AF-A0A3D2HVH8-F1
#
_entry.id   AF-A0A3D2HVH8-F1
#
_cell.length_a   1.000
_cell.length_b   1.000
_cell.length_c   1.000
_cell.angle_alpha   90.00
_cell.angle_beta   90.00
_cell.angle_gamma   90.00
#
_symmetry.space_group_name_H-M   'P 1'
#
loop_
_entity.id
_entity.type
_entity.pdbx_description
1 polymer ?
#
loop_
_entity_poly.entity_id
_entity_poly.type
_entity_poly.pdbx_seq_one_letter_code
_entity_poly.pdbx_strand_id
1 'polypeptide(L)'
;SEILTGDLPTPIKYYNPEIKTAYKQVERVAGERLLNMLPPELRASYAHDVLEDNEALAPIVKGADKLSAHIKCLEEQKAGNTEFDTAARQTWEAIQTMNRPELDWFVEHCLGSFTLNLDQL
;
A
#
# COMPACT_ATOMS: atom_id res chain seq x y z
N SER A 1 -0.12 6.92 10.34
CA SER A 1 1.18 6.99 11.06
C SER A 1 2.25 7.77 10.27
N GLU A 2 2.28 7.65 8.95
CA GLU A 2 3.31 8.23 8.05
C GLU A 2 3.54 9.74 8.18
N ILE A 3 2.53 10.52 8.57
CA ILE A 3 2.71 11.95 8.87
C ILE A 3 3.75 12.21 9.98
N LEU A 4 3.93 11.26 10.90
CA LEU A 4 4.91 11.34 11.99
C LEU A 4 6.16 10.51 11.71
N THR A 5 6.04 9.38 11.01
CA THR A 5 7.15 8.43 10.80
C THR A 5 7.89 8.64 9.48
N GLY A 6 7.30 9.38 8.54
CA GLY A 6 7.65 9.32 7.13
C GLY A 6 7.25 7.97 6.50
N ASP A 7 7.23 7.92 5.18
CA ASP A 7 7.19 6.66 4.43
C ASP A 7 8.60 6.06 4.38
N LEU A 8 8.69 4.76 4.65
CA LEU A 8 9.94 4.02 4.57
C LEU A 8 9.88 3.13 3.31
N PRO A 9 10.85 3.24 2.39
CA PRO A 9 10.85 2.43 1.19
C PRO A 9 10.72 0.93 1.51
N THR A 10 9.84 0.25 0.77
CA THR A 10 9.54 -1.18 0.94
C THR A 10 10.80 -2.04 1.08
N PRO A 11 11.86 -1.89 0.25
CA PRO A 11 13.08 -2.70 0.39
C PRO A 11 13.76 -2.57 1.76
N ILE A 12 13.71 -1.39 2.39
CA ILE A 12 14.29 -1.15 3.71
C ILE A 12 13.39 -1.72 4.80
N LYS A 13 12.06 -1.50 4.71
CA LYS A 13 11.06 -2.00 5.67
C LYS A 13 11.10 -3.53 5.82
N TYR A 14 11.49 -4.25 4.77
CA TYR A 14 11.55 -5.72 4.74
C TYR A 14 12.97 -6.29 4.66
N TYR A 15 14.01 -5.47 4.85
CA TYR A 15 15.41 -5.91 4.75
C TYR A 15 15.72 -7.09 5.69
N ASN A 16 15.24 -7.04 6.93
CA ASN A 16 15.31 -8.16 7.86
C ASN A 16 14.12 -8.16 8.86
N PRO A 17 13.88 -9.28 9.57
CA PRO A 17 12.78 -9.40 10.52
C PRO A 17 12.85 -8.43 11.72
N GLU A 18 14.05 -8.05 12.16
CA GLU A 18 14.26 -7.15 13.29
C GLU A 18 13.84 -5.72 12.94
N ILE A 19 14.28 -5.20 11.79
CA ILE A 19 13.89 -3.89 11.26
C ILE A 19 12.38 -3.84 11.05
N LYS A 20 11.80 -4.88 10.44
CA LYS A 20 10.34 -4.96 10.25
C LYS A 20 9.59 -4.86 11.57
N THR A 21 10.07 -5.55 12.61
CA THR A 21 9.44 -5.54 13.93
C THR A 21 9.59 -4.20 14.62
N ALA A 22 10.80 -3.62 14.60
CA ALA A 22 11.07 -2.30 15.14
C ALA A 22 10.22 -1.22 14.46
N TYR A 23 10.10 -1.27 13.13
CA TYR A 23 9.31 -0.29 12.39
C TYR A 23 7.81 -0.40 12.71
N LYS A 24 7.27 -1.61 12.84
CA LYS A 24 5.89 -1.80 13.31
C LYS A 24 5.64 -1.19 14.69
N GLN A 25 6.63 -1.26 15.59
CA GLN A 25 6.53 -0.60 16.89
C GLN A 25 6.53 0.93 16.75
N VAL A 26 7.36 1.48 15.87
CA VAL A 26 7.38 2.92 15.56
C VAL A 26 6.03 3.36 14.97
N GLU A 27 5.45 2.61 14.02
CA GLU A 27 4.12 2.88 13.46
C GLU A 27 3.02 2.86 14.52
N ARG A 28 3.06 1.89 15.45
CA ARG A 28 2.12 1.80 16.58
C ARG A 28 2.18 3.04 17.47
N VAL A 29 3.39 3.41 17.92
CA VAL A 29 3.58 4.58 18.79
C VAL A 29 3.14 5.86 18.08
N ALA A 30 3.39 5.99 16.78
CA ALA A 30 2.89 7.10 15.99
C ALA A 30 1.35 7.11 15.90
N GLY A 31 0.71 5.95 15.71
CA GLY A 31 -0.74 5.81 15.72
C GLY A 31 -1.36 6.23 17.06
N GLU A 32 -0.82 5.75 18.17
CA GLU A 32 -1.25 6.14 19.52
C GLU A 32 -1.08 7.65 19.77
N ARG A 33 0.02 8.23 19.29
CA ARG A 33 0.25 9.67 19.37
C ARG A 33 -0.78 10.46 18.56
N LEU A 34 -1.14 9.99 17.36
CA LEU A 34 -2.20 10.62 16.56
C LEU A 34 -3.56 10.55 17.25
N LEU A 35 -3.92 9.41 17.83
CA LEU A 35 -5.18 9.27 18.58
C LEU A 35 -5.23 10.22 19.79
N ASN A 36 -4.11 10.42 20.48
CA ASN A 36 -4.04 11.35 21.60
C ASN A 36 -4.17 12.82 21.20
N MET A 37 -3.98 13.16 19.93
CA MET A 37 -4.22 14.51 19.39
C MET A 37 -5.70 14.79 19.12
N LEU A 38 -6.56 13.75 19.06
CA LEU A 38 -8.00 13.92 18.85
C LEU A 38 -8.71 14.33 20.16
N PRO A 39 -9.83 15.07 20.06
CA PRO A 39 -10.79 15.24 21.15
C PRO A 39 -11.18 13.88 21.77
N PRO A 40 -11.28 13.75 23.11
CA PRO A 40 -11.53 12.47 23.77
C PRO A 40 -12.74 11.70 23.22
N GLU A 41 -13.81 12.41 22.87
CA GLU A 41 -15.05 11.87 22.33
C GLU A 41 -14.91 11.21 20.96
N LEU A 42 -13.89 11.58 20.16
CA LEU A 42 -13.64 11.01 18.84
C LEU A 42 -12.67 9.83 18.86
N ARG A 43 -11.84 9.70 19.90
CA ARG A 43 -10.74 8.72 19.92
C ARG A 43 -11.21 7.29 19.66
N ALA A 44 -12.32 6.89 20.29
CA ALA A 44 -12.85 5.54 20.15
C ALA A 44 -13.31 5.24 18.70
N SER A 45 -13.89 6.22 18.02
CA SER A 45 -14.37 6.07 16.64
C SER A 45 -13.23 5.90 15.63
N TYR A 46 -12.09 6.53 15.87
CA TYR A 46 -10.93 6.47 14.95
C TYR A 46 -9.90 5.39 15.33
N ALA A 47 -9.98 4.80 16.53
CA ALA A 47 -8.96 3.89 17.03
C ALA A 47 -8.72 2.70 16.10
N HIS A 48 -9.81 2.08 15.64
CA HIS A 48 -9.77 0.92 14.74
C HIS A 48 -9.09 1.24 13.41
N ASP A 49 -9.39 2.39 12.83
CA ASP A 49 -8.86 2.81 11.54
C ASP A 49 -7.40 3.26 11.64
N VAL A 50 -7.01 3.96 12.72
CA VAL A 50 -5.64 4.47 12.90
C VAL A 50 -4.66 3.38 13.33
N LEU A 51 -5.12 2.40 14.10
CA LEU A 51 -4.28 1.28 14.55
C LEU A 51 -4.32 0.07 13.62
N GLU A 52 -5.21 0.10 12.62
CA GLU A 52 -5.33 -0.90 11.56
C GLU A 52 -5.51 -2.34 12.10
N ASP A 53 -6.36 -2.53 13.12
CA ASP A 53 -6.54 -3.82 13.81
C ASP A 53 -7.67 -4.68 13.20
N ASN A 54 -8.18 -4.33 12.02
CA ASN A 54 -9.11 -5.16 11.26
C ASN A 54 -8.40 -6.25 10.44
N GLU A 55 -8.30 -7.46 10.99
CA GLU A 55 -7.65 -8.58 10.29
C GLU A 55 -8.34 -9.00 8.99
N ALA A 56 -9.66 -8.81 8.87
CA ALA A 56 -10.40 -9.16 7.66
C ALA A 56 -10.15 -8.17 6.52
N LEU A 57 -9.95 -6.88 6.82
CA LEU A 57 -9.62 -5.85 5.82
C LEU A 57 -8.13 -5.83 5.48
N ALA A 58 -7.25 -6.18 6.41
CA ALA A 58 -5.80 -6.16 6.21
C ALA A 58 -5.33 -6.74 4.87
N PRO A 59 -5.79 -7.92 4.41
CA PRO A 59 -5.34 -8.43 3.13
C PRO A 59 -5.92 -7.70 1.92
N ILE A 60 -7.13 -7.15 2.02
CA ILE A 60 -7.75 -6.35 0.95
C ILE A 60 -6.96 -5.05 0.76
N VAL A 61 -6.70 -4.34 1.86
CA VAL A 61 -5.89 -3.11 1.86
C VAL A 61 -4.49 -3.38 1.32
N LYS A 62 -3.86 -4.50 1.72
CA LYS A 62 -2.56 -4.90 1.20
C LYS A 62 -2.56 -5.20 -0.30
N GLY A 63 -3.64 -5.82 -0.80
CA GLY A 63 -3.83 -6.04 -2.23
C GLY A 63 -3.98 -4.73 -3.01
N ALA A 64 -4.82 -3.83 -2.49
CA ALA A 64 -5.03 -2.49 -3.07
C ALA A 64 -3.75 -1.64 -3.07
N ASP A 65 -2.96 -1.67 -2.00
CA ASP A 65 -1.64 -1.02 -1.91
C ASP A 65 -0.71 -1.50 -3.04
N LYS A 66 -0.64 -2.81 -3.27
CA LYS A 66 0.21 -3.38 -4.33
C LYS A 66 -0.31 -3.09 -5.73
N LEU A 67 -1.63 -3.09 -5.94
CA LEU A 67 -2.24 -2.66 -7.19
C LEU A 67 -1.93 -1.19 -7.49
N SER A 68 -2.10 -0.30 -6.51
CA SER A 68 -1.82 1.13 -6.64
C SER A 68 -0.34 1.37 -7.01
N ALA A 69 0.57 0.69 -6.31
CA ALA A 69 2.00 0.74 -6.61
C ALA A 69 2.31 0.25 -8.04
N HIS A 70 1.65 -0.83 -8.51
CA HIS A 70 1.84 -1.35 -9.85
C HIS A 70 1.30 -0.40 -10.92
N ILE A 71 0.10 0.15 -10.73
CA ILE A 71 -0.50 1.15 -11.62
C ILE A 71 0.44 2.35 -11.76
N LYS A 72 1.00 2.84 -10.65
CA LYS A 72 1.97 3.93 -10.69
C LYS A 72 3.20 3.57 -11.54
N CYS A 73 3.68 2.33 -11.48
CA CYS A 73 4.78 1.87 -12.33
C CYS A 73 4.39 1.90 -13.81
N LEU A 74 3.18 1.44 -14.17
CA LEU A 74 2.69 1.44 -15.56
C LEU A 74 2.59 2.87 -16.11
N GLU A 75 2.11 3.83 -15.31
CA GLU A 75 2.05 5.24 -15.67
C GLU A 75 3.44 5.83 -15.96
N GLU A 76 4.42 5.53 -15.11
CA GLU A 76 5.81 5.99 -15.27
C GLU A 76 6.48 5.36 -16.50
N GLN A 77 6.27 4.07 -16.73
CA GLN A 77 6.76 3.38 -17.94
C GLN A 77 6.16 3.99 -19.21
N LYS A 78 4.86 4.30 -19.20
CA LYS A 78 4.20 5.00 -20.30
C LYS A 78 4.76 6.40 -20.52
N ALA A 79 5.21 7.07 -19.46
CA ALA A 79 5.91 8.35 -19.55
C ALA A 79 7.37 8.21 -20.05
N GLY A 80 7.86 6.99 -20.29
CA GLY A 80 9.22 6.70 -20.73
C GLY A 80 10.24 6.59 -19.59
N ASN A 81 9.79 6.50 -18.33
CA ASN A 81 10.66 6.41 -17.17
C ASN A 81 11.01 4.95 -16.84
N THR A 82 12.17 4.49 -17.32
CA THR A 82 12.65 3.12 -17.15
C THR A 82 13.13 2.78 -15.73
N GLU A 83 13.28 3.77 -14.84
CA GLU A 83 13.64 3.53 -13.43
C GLU A 83 12.58 2.65 -12.72
N PHE A 84 11.35 2.64 -13.23
CA PHE A 84 10.24 1.86 -12.67
C PHE A 84 10.16 0.42 -13.17
N ASP A 85 10.96 -0.01 -14.14
CA ASP A 85 10.85 -1.36 -14.74
C ASP A 85 11.03 -2.48 -13.71
N THR A 86 11.98 -2.31 -12.79
CA THR A 86 12.21 -3.31 -11.73
C THR A 86 11.05 -3.32 -10.73
N ALA A 87 10.54 -2.14 -10.36
CA ALA A 87 9.40 -2.01 -9.45
C ALA A 87 8.10 -2.57 -10.06
N ALA A 88 7.88 -2.37 -11.37
CA ALA A 88 6.74 -2.92 -12.10
C ALA A 88 6.71 -4.45 -12.03
N ARG A 89 7.86 -5.09 -12.29
CA ARG A 89 7.99 -6.55 -12.20
C ARG A 89 7.78 -7.07 -10.77
N GLN A 90 8.39 -6.43 -9.78
CA GLN A 90 8.25 -6.85 -8.37
C GLN A 90 6.82 -6.71 -7.86
N THR A 91 6.15 -5.60 -8.19
CA THR A 91 4.75 -5.37 -7.80
C THR A 91 3.82 -6.34 -8.50
N TRP A 92 4.05 -6.64 -9.78
CA TRP A 92 3.32 -7.66 -10.52
C TRP A 92 3.46 -9.06 -9.90
N GLU A 93 4.69 -9.51 -9.64
CA GLU A 93 4.95 -10.79 -8.97
C GLU A 93 4.26 -10.85 -7.60
N ALA A 94 4.26 -9.75 -6.84
CA ALA A 94 3.59 -9.67 -5.55
C ALA A 94 2.06 -9.81 -5.68
N ILE A 95 1.43 -9.14 -6.66
CA ILE A 95 -0.01 -9.25 -6.94
C ILE A 95 -0.37 -10.70 -7.28
N GLN A 96 0.35 -11.32 -8.22
CA GLN A 96 0.10 -12.69 -8.66
C GLN A 96 0.27 -13.70 -7.50
N THR A 97 1.29 -13.51 -6.64
CA THR A 97 1.54 -14.40 -5.50
C THR A 97 0.47 -14.34 -4.42
N MET A 98 -0.30 -13.24 -4.34
CA MET A 98 -1.39 -13.12 -3.36
C MET A 98 -2.55 -14.08 -3.62
N ASN A 99 -2.74 -14.56 -4.87
CA ASN A 99 -3.76 -15.52 -5.29
C ASN A 99 -5.16 -15.16 -4.74
N ARG A 100 -5.70 -14.03 -5.18
CA ARG A 100 -6.98 -13.50 -4.68
C ARG A 100 -7.97 -13.22 -5.80
N PRO A 101 -9.20 -13.73 -5.70
CA PRO A 101 -10.20 -13.57 -6.76
C PRO A 101 -10.54 -12.11 -7.03
N GLU A 102 -10.56 -11.25 -6.00
CA GLU A 102 -10.80 -9.83 -6.16
C GLU A 102 -9.65 -9.09 -6.90
N LEU A 103 -8.41 -9.53 -6.71
CA LEU A 103 -7.26 -8.97 -7.43
C LEU A 103 -7.24 -9.47 -8.87
N ASP A 104 -7.47 -10.77 -9.08
CA ASP A 104 -7.51 -11.38 -10.41
C ASP A 104 -8.59 -10.72 -11.26
N TRP A 105 -9.78 -10.50 -10.69
CA TRP A 105 -10.86 -9.81 -11.37
C TRP A 105 -10.46 -8.38 -11.77
N PHE A 106 -9.86 -7.61 -10.87
CA PHE A 106 -9.42 -6.24 -11.17
C PHE A 106 -8.34 -6.22 -12.26
N VAL A 107 -7.38 -7.14 -12.21
CA VAL A 107 -6.32 -7.28 -13.22
C VAL A 107 -6.92 -7.58 -14.58
N GLU A 108 -7.88 -8.49 -14.67
CA GLU A 108 -8.52 -8.90 -15.92
C GLU A 108 -9.44 -7.80 -16.49
N HIS A 109 -10.19 -7.10 -15.64
CA HIS A 109 -11.28 -6.22 -16.10
C HIS A 109 -10.94 -4.73 -16.07
N CYS A 110 -9.98 -4.30 -15.25
CA CYS A 110 -9.72 -2.88 -14.98
C CYS A 110 -8.28 -2.44 -15.29
N LEU A 111 -7.28 -3.30 -15.04
CA LEU A 111 -5.87 -2.88 -15.09
C LEU A 111 -5.45 -2.39 -16.48
N GLY A 112 -5.96 -3.00 -17.55
CA GLY A 112 -5.64 -2.61 -18.92
C GLY A 112 -5.93 -1.13 -19.22
N SER A 113 -6.99 -0.57 -18.65
CA SER A 113 -7.39 0.82 -18.87
C SER A 113 -6.36 1.84 -18.40
N PHE A 114 -5.50 1.50 -17.43
CA PHE A 114 -4.46 2.42 -16.94
C PHE A 114 -3.31 2.62 -17.94
N THR A 115 -3.23 1.80 -18.98
CA THR A 115 -2.25 1.95 -20.06
C THR A 115 -2.75 2.87 -21.19
N LEU A 116 -4.07 3.12 -21.25
CA LEU A 116 -4.72 3.86 -22.32
C LEU A 116 -4.49 5.37 -22.19
N ASN A 117 -4.34 6.08 -23.30
CA ASN A 117 -4.33 7.55 -23.31
C ASN A 117 -5.77 8.10 -23.32
N LEU A 118 -5.91 9.43 -23.25
CA LEU A 118 -7.22 10.09 -23.17
C LEU A 118 -8.14 9.76 -24.35
N ASP A 119 -7.59 9.55 -25.54
CA ASP A 119 -8.36 9.23 -26.75
C ASP A 119 -8.77 7.74 -26.82
N GLN A 120 -8.16 6.90 -25.99
CA GLN A 120 -8.40 5.45 -25.92
C GLN A 120 -9.34 5.04 -24.78
N LEU A 121 -9.74 5.98 -23.92
CA LEU A 121 -10.56 5.78 -22.73
C LEU A 121 -12.04 5.52 -23.04
#